data_AF-A0A351ZXX2-F1
#
_entry.id   AF-A0A351ZXX2-F1
#
_cell.length_a   1.000
_cell.length_b   1.000
_cell.length_c   1.000
_cell.angle_alpha   90.00
_cell.angle_beta   90.00
_cell.angle_gamma   90.00
#
_symmetry.space_group_name_H-M   'P 1'
#
loop_
_entity.id
_entity.type
_entity.pdbx_description
1 polymer ?
#
loop_
_entity_poly.entity_id
_entity_poly.type
_entity_poly.pdbx_seq_one_letter_code
_entity_poly.pdbx_strand_id
1 'polypeptide(L)' 'MTQPQSTDPNDYEVLIRRRGESDYASYCPQLAHMIKGQAHEEVENAMKAHVLAYIEALKHEAN' A
#
# COMPACT_ATOMS: atom_id res chain seq x y z
N MET A 1 12.44 -1.41 12.42
CA MET A 1 12.20 -1.99 11.08
C MET A 1 12.48 -0.89 10.08
N THR A 2 13.39 -1.11 9.14
CA THR A 2 13.79 -0.12 8.13
C THR A 2 12.75 -0.11 7.03
N GLN A 3 12.17 1.04 6.70
CA GLN A 3 11.27 1.14 5.56
C GLN A 3 12.07 0.91 4.27
N PRO A 4 11.51 0.17 3.29
CA PRO A 4 12.22 -0.12 2.05
C PRO A 4 12.38 1.15 1.23
N GLN A 5 13.54 1.31 0.61
CA GLN A 5 13.83 2.46 -0.27
C GLN A 5 13.66 2.13 -1.76
N SER A 6 12.97 1.03 -2.08
CA SER A 6 12.77 0.67 -3.47
C SER A 6 11.86 1.67 -4.17
N THR A 7 12.22 2.05 -5.38
CA THR A 7 11.40 2.93 -6.23
C THR A 7 10.62 2.16 -7.29
N ASP A 8 10.72 0.82 -7.30
CA ASP A 8 9.91 -0.04 -8.14
C ASP A 8 8.57 -0.34 -7.44
N PRO A 9 7.42 0.02 -8.03
CA PRO A 9 6.11 -0.29 -7.46
C PRO A 9 5.83 -1.79 -7.32
N ASN A 10 6.50 -2.65 -8.10
CA ASN A 10 6.30 -4.10 -8.03
C ASN A 10 6.98 -4.74 -6.80
N ASP A 11 7.88 -4.03 -6.12
CA ASP A 11 8.52 -4.51 -4.89
C ASP A 11 7.58 -4.39 -3.68
N TYR A 12 6.45 -3.70 -3.84
CA TYR A 12 5.46 -3.48 -2.79
C TYR A 12 4.29 -4.42 -2.98
N GLU A 13 4.08 -5.30 -2.00
CA GLU A 13 2.96 -6.22 -2.02
C GLU A 13 1.70 -5.54 -1.47
N VAL A 14 0.58 -5.78 -2.15
CA VAL A 14 -0.75 -5.33 -1.75
C VAL A 14 -1.59 -6.54 -1.38
N LEU A 15 -1.68 -6.84 -0.08
CA LEU A 15 -2.41 -8.00 0.43
C LEU A 15 -3.82 -7.58 0.84
N ILE A 16 -4.83 -8.03 0.11
CA ILE A 16 -6.23 -7.72 0.42
C ILE A 16 -6.90 -8.90 1.11
N ARG A 17 -7.54 -8.62 2.26
CA ARG A 17 -8.32 -9.56 3.03
C ARG A 17 -9.74 -9.06 3.19
N ARG A 18 -10.71 -9.90 2.86
CA ARG A 18 -12.12 -9.72 3.23
C ARG A 18 -12.34 -10.21 4.66
N ARG A 19 -12.97 -9.40 5.51
CA ARG A 19 -13.27 -9.69 6.92
C ARG A 19 -14.76 -9.89 7.19
N GLY A 20 -15.62 -9.41 6.31
CA GLY A 20 -17.08 -9.55 6.38
C GLY A 20 -17.74 -9.35 5.02
N GLU A 21 -19.05 -9.14 4.96
CA GLU A 21 -19.74 -8.95 3.67
C GLU A 21 -19.25 -7.69 2.93
N SER A 22 -19.11 -6.58 3.64
CA SER A 22 -18.65 -5.28 3.11
C SER A 22 -17.49 -4.72 3.94
N ASP A 23 -16.61 -5.60 4.43
CA ASP A 23 -15.41 -5.20 5.17
C ASP A 23 -14.18 -5.79 4.49
N TYR A 24 -13.36 -4.91 3.93
CA TYR A 24 -12.10 -5.22 3.25
C TYR A 24 -10.96 -4.48 3.93
N ALA A 25 -9.81 -5.14 3.99
CA ALA A 25 -8.57 -4.55 4.48
C ALA A 25 -7.46 -4.86 3.49
N SER A 26 -6.71 -3.82 3.11
CA SER A 26 -5.47 -3.94 2.35
C SER A 26 -4.29 -3.74 3.30
N TYR A 27 -3.25 -4.56 3.16
CA TYR A 27 -2.04 -4.51 3.97
C TYR A 27 -0.79 -4.56 3.09
N CYS A 28 0.13 -3.64 3.32
CA CYS A 28 1.45 -3.64 2.72
C CYS A 28 2.50 -3.96 3.80
N PRO A 29 3.07 -5.18 3.81
CA PRO A 29 4.03 -5.60 4.83
C PRO A 29 5.33 -4.78 4.79
N GLN A 30 5.76 -4.40 3.59
CA GLN A 30 6.93 -3.56 3.32
C GLN A 30 6.84 -2.21 4.03
N LEU A 31 5.68 -1.56 3.96
CA LEU A 31 5.42 -0.27 4.59
C LEU A 31 4.85 -0.39 6.00
N ALA A 32 4.59 -1.62 6.48
CA ALA A 32 3.84 -1.90 7.70
C ALA A 32 2.52 -1.09 7.77
N HIS A 33 1.86 -0.89 6.63
CA HIS A 33 0.70 -0.01 6.49
C HIS A 33 -0.56 -0.82 6.18
N MET A 34 -1.68 -0.47 6.83
CA MET A 34 -2.98 -1.12 6.64
C MET A 34 -4.06 -0.09 6.34
N ILE A 35 -4.83 -0.33 5.28
CA ILE A 35 -6.00 0.45 4.88
C ILE A 35 -7.23 -0.43 5.01
N LYS A 36 -8.33 0.12 5.52
CA LYS A 36 -9.63 -0.58 5.63
C LYS A 36 -10.66 0.17 4.80
N GLY A 37 -11.61 -0.54 4.24
CA GLY A 37 -12.65 0.01 3.37
C GLY A 37 -13.80 -0.98 3.18
N GLN A 38 -14.79 -0.58 2.40
CA GLN A 38 -16.02 -1.37 2.25
C GLN A 38 -16.06 -2.16 0.95
N ALA A 39 -15.20 -1.80 -0.02
CA ALA A 39 -15.05 -2.50 -1.29
C ALA A 39 -13.62 -2.98 -1.52
N HIS A 40 -13.48 -4.05 -2.30
CA HIS A 40 -12.20 -4.60 -2.71
C HIS A 40 -11.36 -3.57 -3.50
N GLU A 41 -11.95 -3.02 -4.57
CA GLU A 41 -11.26 -2.04 -5.43
C GLU A 41 -10.88 -0.76 -4.68
N GLU A 42 -11.71 -0.34 -3.72
CA GLU A 42 -11.43 0.83 -2.88
C GLU A 42 -10.12 0.65 -2.10
N VAL A 43 -9.98 -0.45 -1.36
CA VAL A 43 -8.78 -0.70 -0.55
C VAL A 43 -7.56 -1.04 -1.40
N GLU A 44 -7.77 -1.62 -2.58
CA GLU A 44 -6.71 -1.88 -3.56
C GLU A 44 -6.14 -0.57 -4.11
N ASN A 45 -7.01 0.29 -4.65
CA ASN A 45 -6.63 1.55 -5.25
C ASN A 45 -6.01 2.50 -4.21
N ALA A 46 -6.55 2.52 -2.99
CA ALA A 46 -6.00 3.30 -1.89
C ALA A 46 -4.57 2.86 -1.52
N MET A 47 -4.30 1.55 -1.47
CA MET A 47 -2.95 1.06 -1.16
C MET A 47 -1.98 1.31 -2.31
N LYS A 48 -2.41 1.10 -3.56
CA LYS A 48 -1.61 1.43 -4.74
C LYS A 48 -1.24 2.92 -4.77
N ALA A 49 -2.19 3.81 -4.50
CA ALA A 49 -1.94 5.24 -4.42
C ALA A 49 -0.94 5.58 -3.29
N HIS A 50 -1.05 4.94 -2.13
CA HIS A 50 -0.13 5.13 -1.03
C HIS A 50 1.31 4.70 -1.38
N VAL A 51 1.47 3.54 -2.03
CA VAL A 51 2.77 3.06 -2.51
C VAL A 51 3.38 4.02 -3.52
N LEU A 52 2.60 4.50 -4.50
CA LEU A 52 3.08 5.44 -5.50
C LEU A 52 3.53 6.76 -4.86
N ALA A 53 2.74 7.31 -3.93
CA ALA A 53 3.11 8.53 -3.20
C ALA A 53 4.40 8.33 -2.38
N TYR A 54 4.58 7.15 -1.78
CA TYR A 54 5.82 6.82 -1.07
C TYR A 54 7.03 6.77 -2.00
N ILE A 55 6.90 6.14 -3.17
CA ILE A 55 7.95 6.09 -4.20
C ILE A 55 8.29 7.50 -4.72
N GLU A 56 7.28 8.35 -4.94
CA GLU A 56 7.49 9.73 -5.34
C GLU A 56 8.27 10.51 -4.28
N ALA A 57 7.92 10.36 -2.99
CA ALA A 57 8.67 10.97 -1.90
C ALA A 57 10.13 10.50 -1.86
N LEU A 58 10.39 9.19 -2.03
CA LEU A 58 11.75 8.65 -2.11
C LEU A 58 12.55 9.24 -3.27
N LYS A 59 11.93 9.40 -4.45
CA LYS A 59 12.58 10.02 -5.61
C LYS A 59 12.90 11.50 -5.37
N HIS A 60 12.06 12.20 -4.62
CA HIS A 60 12.30 13.60 -4.24
C HIS A 60 13.39 13.75 -3.18
N GLU A 61 13.50 12.83 -2.22
CA GLU A 61 14.56 12.85 -1.19
C GLU A 61 15.94 12.44 -1.73
N ALA A 62 15.99 11.68 -2.83
CA ALA A 62 17.24 11.25 -3.47
C ALA A 62 17.89 12.32 -4.36
N ASN A 63 17.26 13.49 -4.52
CA ASN A 63 17.69 14.61 -5.38
C ASN A 63 18.17 15.79 -4.53
#